data_AF-A0A526PZM3-F1
#
_entry.id   AF-A0A526PZM3-F1
#
_cell.length_a   1.000
_cell.length_b   1.000
_cell.length_c   1.000
_cell.angle_alpha   90.00
_cell.angle_beta   90.00
_cell.angle_gamma   90.00
#
_symmetry.space_group_name_H-M   'P 1'
#
loop_
_entity.id
_entity.type
_entity.pdbx_description
1 polymer ?
#
loop_
_entity_poly.entity_id
_entity_poly.type
_entity_poly.pdbx_seq_one_letter_code
_entity_poly.pdbx_strand_id
1 'polypeptide(L)'
;YFPDPDLLPLEFDQAYVDALAKDLPELPDDKKARLIAALGLSTYDASILVSEKPIADYFEKVASGRDGKLAANWVINDLLGALNKAGKDIENAPVSPEQLGAVIDLIKEGTISGKIAKDLFEIVWNEAGDPRQLVESRGMK
;
A
#
# COMPACT_ATOMS: atom_id res chain seq x y z
N TYR A 1 -23.29 36.52 16.89
CA TYR A 1 -22.67 35.32 17.47
C TYR A 1 -22.57 35.57 18.97
N PHE A 2 -23.08 34.67 19.82
CA PHE A 2 -22.97 34.74 21.29
C PHE A 2 -22.44 33.39 21.80
N PRO A 3 -21.54 33.35 22.80
CA PRO A 3 -21.02 32.10 23.35
C PRO A 3 -22.14 31.27 23.99
N ASP A 4 -22.12 29.96 23.82
CA ASP A 4 -23.11 29.07 24.42
C ASP A 4 -23.03 29.18 25.96
N PRO A 5 -24.08 29.67 26.66
CA PRO A 5 -24.03 29.89 28.10
C PRO A 5 -24.04 28.58 28.90
N ASP A 6 -24.42 27.46 28.27
CA ASP A 6 -24.45 26.14 28.91
C ASP A 6 -23.09 25.41 28.81
N LEU A 7 -22.16 25.91 27.99
CA LEU A 7 -20.83 25.34 27.83
C LEU A 7 -19.76 26.23 28.46
N LEU A 8 -19.05 25.68 29.46
CA LEU A 8 -17.85 26.33 29.98
C LEU A 8 -16.76 26.42 28.90
N PRO A 9 -15.91 27.47 28.95
CA PRO A 9 -14.75 27.56 28.07
C PRO A 9 -13.89 26.30 28.16
N LEU A 10 -13.59 25.69 27.02
CA LEU A 10 -12.74 24.53 26.95
C LEU A 10 -11.27 24.98 26.96
N GLU A 11 -10.55 24.67 28.03
CA GLU A 11 -9.12 24.98 28.16
C GLU A 11 -8.32 23.68 28.04
N PHE A 12 -7.39 23.64 27.09
CA PHE A 12 -6.43 22.56 26.94
C PHE A 12 -5.06 23.03 27.42
N ASP A 13 -4.42 22.27 28.31
CA ASP A 13 -3.05 22.55 28.70
C ASP A 13 -2.05 22.04 27.64
N GLN A 14 -0.83 22.57 27.67
CA GLN A 14 0.22 22.19 26.71
C GLN A 14 0.58 20.70 26.83
N ALA A 15 0.50 20.12 28.03
CA ALA A 15 0.82 18.72 28.25
C ALA A 15 -0.15 17.78 27.53
N TYR A 16 -1.44 18.14 27.49
CA TYR A 16 -2.49 17.46 26.75
C TYR A 16 -2.26 17.54 25.23
N VAL A 17 -1.90 18.72 24.72
CA VAL A 17 -1.56 18.91 23.30
C VAL A 17 -0.33 18.10 22.91
N ASP A 18 0.73 18.13 23.72
CA ASP A 18 1.97 17.39 23.48
C ASP A 18 1.78 15.87 23.55
N ALA A 19 0.83 15.40 24.36
CA ALA A 19 0.44 13.99 24.39
C ALA A 19 -0.24 13.56 23.08
N LEU A 20 -1.23 14.33 22.60
CA LEU A 20 -1.91 14.06 21.33
C LEU A 20 -0.95 14.12 20.13
N ALA A 21 0.00 15.05 20.16
CA ALA A 21 0.98 15.21 19.09
C ALA A 21 1.86 13.96 18.88
N LYS A 22 2.08 13.15 19.92
CA LYS A 22 2.88 11.91 19.84
C LYS A 22 2.15 10.78 19.14
N ASP A 23 0.82 10.80 19.16
CA ASP A 23 -0.02 9.77 18.56
C ASP A 23 -0.44 10.12 17.12
N LEU A 24 -0.12 11.34 16.65
CA LEU A 24 -0.35 11.74 15.27
C LEU A 24 0.52 10.89 14.32
N PRO A 25 -0.09 10.18 13.36
CA PRO A 25 0.67 9.48 12.34
C PRO A 25 1.40 10.46 11.42
N GLU A 26 2.38 9.96 10.66
CA GLU A 26 3.04 10.72 9.58
C GLU A 26 1.98 11.35 8.67
N LEU A 27 2.06 12.67 8.47
CA LEU A 27 1.11 13.40 7.63
C LEU A 27 1.26 12.94 6.17
N PRO A 28 0.18 12.96 5.36
CA PRO A 28 0.24 12.51 3.98
C PRO A 28 1.29 13.23 3.12
N ASP A 29 1.48 14.55 3.33
CA ASP A 29 2.47 15.34 2.58
C ASP A 29 3.92 14.95 2.93
N ASP A 30 4.20 14.73 4.22
CA ASP A 30 5.51 14.27 4.68
C ASP A 30 5.79 12.85 4.17
N LYS A 31 4.79 11.96 4.27
CA LYS A 31 4.89 10.60 3.72
C LYS A 31 5.16 10.63 2.22
N LYS A 32 4.43 11.46 1.46
CA LYS A 32 4.65 11.64 0.01
C LYS A 32 6.08 12.04 -0.30
N ALA A 33 6.59 13.08 0.39
CA ALA A 33 7.94 13.56 0.21
C ALA A 33 8.98 12.47 0.52
N ARG A 34 8.78 11.71 1.60
CA ARG A 34 9.63 10.57 1.96
C ARG A 34 9.62 9.48 0.90
N LEU A 35 8.45 9.07 0.40
CA LEU A 35 8.36 8.01 -0.62
C LEU A 35 9.06 8.43 -1.92
N ILE A 36 8.94 9.70 -2.33
CA ILE A 36 9.68 10.24 -3.49
C ILE A 36 11.19 10.18 -3.25
N ALA A 37 11.67 10.67 -2.11
CA ALA A 37 13.10 10.75 -1.82
C ALA A 37 13.74 9.37 -1.60
N ALA A 38 13.09 8.48 -0.86
CA ALA A 38 13.64 7.19 -0.45
C ALA A 38 13.48 6.11 -1.52
N LEU A 39 12.37 6.10 -2.26
CA LEU A 39 12.05 5.06 -3.24
C LEU A 39 12.13 5.55 -4.69
N GLY A 40 12.46 6.84 -4.90
CA GLY A 40 12.60 7.44 -6.22
C GLY A 40 11.28 7.52 -6.99
N LEU A 41 10.14 7.53 -6.31
CA LEU A 41 8.83 7.56 -6.95
C LEU A 41 8.57 8.91 -7.63
N SER A 42 7.74 8.90 -8.68
CA SER A 42 7.23 10.14 -9.24
C SER A 42 6.27 10.81 -8.26
N THR A 43 6.10 12.13 -8.37
CA THR A 43 5.12 12.88 -7.58
C THR A 43 3.70 12.34 -7.76
N TYR A 44 3.39 11.85 -8.97
CA TYR A 44 2.10 11.28 -9.31
C TYR A 44 1.88 9.95 -8.59
N ASP A 45 2.80 8.99 -8.73
CA ASP A 45 2.68 7.68 -8.08
C ASP A 45 2.62 7.83 -6.56
N ALA A 46 3.49 8.66 -5.99
CA ALA A 46 3.48 8.93 -4.55
C ALA A 46 2.15 9.53 -4.10
N SER A 47 1.52 10.42 -4.91
CA SER A 47 0.21 10.99 -4.56
C SER A 47 -0.92 9.97 -4.54
N ILE A 48 -0.88 8.96 -5.42
CA ILE A 48 -1.85 7.85 -5.42
C ILE A 48 -1.62 6.99 -4.19
N LEU A 49 -0.37 6.63 -3.91
CA LEU A 49 -0.04 5.71 -2.81
C LEU A 49 -0.34 6.27 -1.42
N VAL A 50 -0.38 7.60 -1.26
CA VAL A 50 -0.74 8.26 0.01
C VAL A 50 -2.16 8.81 0.03
N SER A 51 -2.98 8.55 -0.99
CA SER A 51 -4.35 9.09 -1.06
C SER A 51 -5.19 8.61 0.10
N GLU A 52 -4.97 7.38 0.55
CA GLU A 52 -5.61 6.77 1.70
C GLU A 52 -4.57 6.03 2.55
N LYS A 53 -4.73 6.09 3.88
CA LYS A 53 -3.80 5.43 4.81
C LYS A 53 -3.68 3.92 4.54
N PRO A 54 -4.76 3.15 4.32
CA PRO A 54 -4.64 1.71 4.06
C PRO A 54 -3.85 1.38 2.78
N ILE A 55 -3.93 2.22 1.73
CA ILE A 55 -3.15 2.06 0.50
C ILE A 55 -1.66 2.26 0.80
N ALA A 56 -1.33 3.32 1.55
CA ALA A 56 0.05 3.62 1.94
C ALA A 56 0.64 2.47 2.76
N ASP A 57 -0.09 1.99 3.78
CA ASP A 57 0.35 0.91 4.65
C ASP A 57 0.52 -0.42 3.89
N TYR A 58 -0.36 -0.72 2.93
CA TYR A 58 -0.22 -1.88 2.04
C TYR A 58 1.04 -1.75 1.19
N PHE A 59 1.24 -0.60 0.52
CA PHE A 59 2.38 -0.37 -0.35
C PHE A 59 3.71 -0.45 0.39
N GLU A 60 3.83 0.14 1.58
CA GLU A 60 5.09 0.10 2.34
C GLU A 60 5.49 -1.33 2.71
N LYS A 61 4.52 -2.20 3.01
CA LYS A 61 4.78 -3.63 3.23
C LYS A 61 5.27 -4.33 1.96
N VAL A 62 4.66 -4.05 0.80
CA VAL A 62 5.11 -4.59 -0.49
C VAL A 62 6.52 -4.08 -0.82
N ALA A 63 6.78 -2.79 -0.65
CA ALA A 63 8.05 -2.16 -1.01
C ALA A 63 9.20 -2.50 -0.05
N SER A 64 8.91 -3.03 1.15
CA SER A 64 9.92 -3.41 2.13
C SER A 64 10.94 -4.39 1.54
N GLY A 65 12.19 -3.95 1.42
CA GLY A 65 13.29 -4.73 0.85
C GLY A 65 13.24 -4.90 -0.68
N ARG A 66 12.35 -4.20 -1.39
CA ARG A 66 12.14 -4.34 -2.84
C ARG A 66 12.41 -3.05 -3.60
N ASP A 67 12.45 -3.15 -4.92
CA ASP A 67 12.48 -1.98 -5.80
C ASP A 67 11.15 -1.20 -5.67
N GLY A 68 11.22 -0.01 -5.08
CA GLY A 68 10.04 0.79 -4.78
C GLY A 68 9.25 1.21 -6.02
N LYS A 69 9.91 1.43 -7.17
CA LYS A 69 9.22 1.79 -8.42
C LYS A 69 8.45 0.61 -8.97
N LEU A 70 9.06 -0.58 -8.95
CA LEU A 70 8.38 -1.81 -9.38
C LEU A 70 7.20 -2.13 -8.47
N ALA A 71 7.38 -2.02 -7.14
CA ALA A 71 6.30 -2.19 -6.17
C ALA A 71 5.16 -1.18 -6.40
N ALA A 72 5.49 0.10 -6.62
CA ALA A 72 4.49 1.14 -6.87
C ALA A 72 3.71 0.84 -8.16
N ASN A 73 4.39 0.41 -9.22
CA ASN A 73 3.75 0.06 -10.48
C ASN A 73 2.73 -1.07 -10.32
N TRP A 74 3.09 -2.14 -9.58
CA TRP A 74 2.20 -3.27 -9.32
C TRP A 74 1.02 -2.91 -8.40
N VAL A 75 1.27 -2.12 -7.36
CA VAL A 75 0.20 -1.67 -6.47
C VAL A 75 -0.79 -0.78 -7.25
N ILE A 76 -0.30 0.21 -8.00
CA ILE A 76 -1.15 1.20 -8.68
C ILE A 76 -1.90 0.57 -9.86
N ASN A 77 -1.20 -0.14 -10.76
CA ASN A 77 -1.82 -0.55 -12.02
C ASN A 77 -2.55 -1.90 -11.93
N ASP A 78 -2.05 -2.84 -11.12
CA ASP A 78 -2.61 -4.18 -11.05
C ASP A 78 -3.53 -4.35 -9.86
N LEU A 79 -3.04 -4.09 -8.65
CA LEU A 79 -3.82 -4.30 -7.44
C LEU A 79 -4.99 -3.31 -7.35
N LEU A 80 -4.72 -2.00 -7.35
CA LEU A 80 -5.78 -0.99 -7.30
C LEU A 80 -6.68 -1.04 -8.54
N GLY A 81 -6.11 -1.37 -9.70
CA GLY A 81 -6.86 -1.61 -10.93
C GLY A 81 -7.84 -2.79 -10.81
N ALA A 82 -7.41 -3.92 -10.24
CA ALA A 82 -8.25 -5.09 -10.01
C ALA A 82 -9.32 -4.83 -8.93
N LEU A 83 -8.95 -4.13 -7.85
CA LEU A 83 -9.86 -3.72 -6.79
C LEU A 83 -11.00 -2.85 -7.32
N ASN A 84 -10.67 -1.83 -8.11
CA ASN A 84 -11.66 -0.97 -8.77
C ASN A 84 -12.61 -1.79 -9.67
N LYS A 85 -12.08 -2.68 -10.51
CA LYS A 85 -12.91 -3.57 -11.36
C LYS A 85 -13.83 -4.48 -10.55
N ALA A 86 -13.39 -4.92 -9.38
CA ALA A 86 -14.15 -5.78 -8.48
C ALA A 86 -15.08 -4.99 -7.52
N GLY A 87 -15.04 -3.66 -7.53
CA GLY A 87 -15.76 -2.82 -6.57
C GLY A 87 -15.35 -3.07 -5.12
N LYS A 88 -14.06 -3.32 -4.87
CA LYS A 88 -13.49 -3.61 -3.55
C LYS A 88 -12.50 -2.52 -3.13
N ASP A 89 -12.40 -2.31 -1.83
CA ASP A 89 -11.37 -1.45 -1.24
C ASP A 89 -10.13 -2.26 -0.87
N ILE A 90 -9.00 -1.57 -0.66
CA ILE A 90 -7.70 -2.20 -0.33
C ILE A 90 -7.75 -3.03 0.96
N GLU A 91 -8.60 -2.67 1.92
CA GLU A 91 -8.79 -3.43 3.17
C GLU A 91 -9.46 -4.78 2.92
N ASN A 92 -10.16 -4.93 1.80
CA ASN A 92 -10.83 -6.16 1.35
C ASN A 92 -10.08 -6.83 0.20
N ALA A 93 -8.80 -6.50 0.01
CA ALA A 93 -7.99 -7.10 -1.04
C ALA A 93 -7.81 -8.61 -0.81
N PRO A 94 -8.09 -9.47 -1.82
CA PRO A 94 -7.89 -10.91 -1.70
C PRO A 94 -6.42 -11.31 -1.78
N VAL A 95 -5.55 -10.39 -2.22
CA VAL A 95 -4.10 -10.55 -2.27
C VAL A 95 -3.49 -9.74 -1.14
N SER A 96 -2.73 -10.39 -0.27
CA SER A 96 -1.98 -9.75 0.81
C SER A 96 -0.70 -9.05 0.29
N PRO A 97 -0.16 -8.07 1.02
CA PRO A 97 1.12 -7.45 0.69
C PRO A 97 2.25 -8.45 0.51
N GLU A 98 2.28 -9.50 1.33
CA GLU A 98 3.29 -10.55 1.32
C GLU A 98 3.20 -11.39 0.04
N GLN A 99 1.98 -11.73 -0.39
CA GLN A 99 1.75 -12.45 -1.65
C GLN A 99 2.15 -11.60 -2.85
N LEU A 100 1.72 -10.33 -2.92
CA LEU A 100 2.12 -9.46 -4.03
C LEU A 100 3.64 -9.24 -4.04
N GLY A 101 4.25 -9.09 -2.87
CA GLY A 101 5.69 -9.02 -2.71
C GLY A 101 6.41 -10.25 -3.27
N ALA A 102 5.92 -11.46 -2.96
CA ALA A 102 6.50 -12.70 -3.49
C ALA A 102 6.36 -12.81 -5.03
N VAL A 103 5.25 -12.35 -5.62
CA VAL A 103 5.10 -12.25 -7.08
C VAL A 103 6.19 -11.34 -7.67
N ILE A 104 6.42 -10.17 -7.07
CA ILE A 104 7.45 -9.23 -7.51
C ILE A 104 8.86 -9.83 -7.38
N ASP A 105 9.13 -10.55 -6.29
CA ASP A 105 10.42 -11.22 -6.07
C ASP A 105 10.71 -12.25 -7.15
N LEU A 106 9.72 -13.06 -7.53
CA LEU A 106 9.84 -14.06 -8.59
C LEU A 106 10.18 -13.43 -9.95
N ILE A 107 9.64 -12.25 -10.24
CA ILE A 107 10.02 -11.47 -11.44
C ILE A 107 11.48 -11.02 -11.33
N LYS A 108 11.87 -10.48 -10.17
CA LYS A 108 13.21 -9.94 -9.95
C LYS A 108 14.30 -11.01 -10.01
N GLU A 109 13.98 -12.21 -9.54
CA GLU A 109 14.82 -13.41 -9.62
C GLU A 109 14.94 -13.95 -11.06
N GLY A 110 14.09 -13.49 -11.99
CA GLY A 110 14.02 -14.02 -13.35
C GLY A 110 13.37 -15.40 -13.43
N THR A 111 12.72 -15.85 -12.35
CA THR A 111 12.01 -17.13 -12.28
C THR A 111 10.79 -17.14 -13.18
N ILE A 112 10.10 -16.00 -13.28
CA ILE A 112 8.96 -15.81 -14.18
C ILE A 112 9.10 -14.50 -14.96
N SER A 113 8.57 -14.47 -16.18
CA SER A 113 8.42 -13.22 -16.92
C SER A 113 7.34 -12.33 -16.32
N GLY A 114 7.37 -11.03 -16.64
CA GLY A 114 6.32 -10.10 -16.22
C GLY A 114 4.92 -10.47 -16.71
N LYS A 115 4.82 -11.17 -17.85
CA LYS A 115 3.53 -11.70 -18.36
C LYS A 115 3.02 -12.82 -17.45
N ILE A 116 3.86 -13.79 -17.12
CA ILE A 116 3.52 -14.91 -16.24
C ILE A 116 3.17 -14.41 -14.85
N ALA A 117 3.82 -13.34 -14.38
CA ALA A 117 3.47 -12.73 -13.11
C ALA A 117 2.04 -12.17 -13.08
N LYS A 118 1.50 -11.68 -14.21
CA LYS A 118 0.08 -11.26 -14.29
C LYS A 118 -0.83 -12.46 -14.13
N ASP A 119 -0.54 -13.55 -14.84
CA ASP A 119 -1.30 -14.80 -14.74
C ASP A 119 -1.25 -15.34 -13.30
N LEU A 120 -0.07 -15.31 -12.66
CA LEU A 120 0.10 -15.71 -11.26
C LEU A 120 -0.67 -14.81 -10.30
N PHE A 121 -0.64 -13.49 -10.51
CA PHE A 121 -1.42 -12.54 -9.71
C PHE A 121 -2.92 -12.84 -9.81
N GLU A 122 -3.44 -13.12 -11.01
CA GLU A 122 -4.84 -13.49 -11.20
C GLU A 122 -5.20 -14.81 -10.49
N ILE A 123 -4.30 -15.81 -10.50
CA ILE A 123 -4.50 -17.05 -9.75
C ILE A 123 -4.56 -16.75 -8.26
N VAL A 124 -3.59 -16.02 -7.71
CA VAL A 124 -3.53 -15.69 -6.28
C VAL A 124 -4.76 -14.86 -5.87
N TRP A 125 -5.23 -13.96 -6.73
CA TRP A 125 -6.43 -13.15 -6.50
C TRP A 125 -7.70 -14.00 -6.35
N ASN A 126 -7.84 -15.07 -7.15
CA ASN A 126 -9.06 -15.87 -7.19
C ASN A 126 -9.03 -17.10 -6.26
N GLU A 127 -7.86 -17.75 -6.17
CA GLU A 127 -7.71 -19.03 -5.49
C GLU A 127 -7.00 -18.90 -4.13
N ALA A 128 -6.40 -17.74 -3.84
CA ALA A 128 -5.44 -17.56 -2.76
C ALA A 128 -4.25 -18.54 -2.84
N GLY A 129 -3.37 -18.52 -1.84
CA GLY A 129 -2.21 -19.41 -1.76
C GLY A 129 -0.86 -18.73 -1.93
N ASP A 130 0.21 -19.51 -1.78
CA ASP A 130 1.58 -19.02 -1.84
C ASP A 130 2.06 -18.92 -3.31
N PRO A 131 2.50 -17.72 -3.78
CA PRO A 131 2.91 -17.53 -5.16
C PRO A 131 4.07 -18.43 -5.60
N ARG A 132 5.03 -18.73 -4.71
CA ARG A 132 6.19 -19.55 -5.06
C ARG A 132 5.77 -21.01 -5.28
N GLN A 133 4.93 -21.54 -4.39
CA GLN A 133 4.37 -22.88 -4.55
C GLN A 133 3.49 -23.01 -5.79
N LEU A 134 2.71 -21.98 -6.13
CA LEU A 134 1.89 -21.95 -7.34
C LEU A 134 2.74 -22.00 -8.61
N VAL A 135 3.85 -21.26 -8.64
CA VAL A 135 4.81 -21.30 -9.75
C VAL A 135 5.41 -22.70 -9.94
N GLU A 136 5.86 -23.34 -8.86
CA GLU A 136 6.44 -24.69 -8.92
C GLU A 136 5.42 -25.74 -9.34
N SER A 137 4.25 -25.77 -8.68
CA SER A 137 3.21 -26.78 -8.92
C SER A 137 2.57 -26.69 -10.30
N ARG A 138 2.48 -25.48 -10.88
CA ARG A 138 1.91 -25.26 -12.22
C ARG A 138 2.96 -25.17 -13.33
N GLY A 139 4.25 -25.32 -12.99
CA GLY A 139 5.34 -25.30 -13.96
C GLY A 139 5.49 -23.97 -14.71
N MET A 140 5.17 -22.85 -14.04
CA MET A 140 5.20 -21.51 -14.63
C MET A 140 6.65 -21.01 -14.69
N LYS A 141 7.22 -20.82 -15.88
CA LYS A 141 8.58 -20.26 -16.09
C LYS A 141 8.60 -19.32 -17.29
#